data_AF-A0A528CQF9-F1
#
_entry.id   AF-A0A528CQF9-F1
#
_cell.length_a   1.000
_cell.length_b   1.000
_cell.length_c   1.000
_cell.angle_alpha   90.00
_cell.angle_beta   90.00
_cell.angle_gamma   90.00
#
_symmetry.space_group_name_H-M   'P 1'
#
loop_
_entity.id
_entity.type
_entity.pdbx_description
1 polymer ?
#
loop_
_entity_poly.entity_id
_entity_poly.type
_entity_poly.pdbx_seq_one_letter_code
_entity_poly.pdbx_strand_id
1 'polypeptide(L)'
;MNLPLTIAMPAEAAAAPKNYRLLIDGKFVDARDGRTLERNSPGHGFTVSRYAQAGEAEVEAAVQAAHKAFETGPWPRMKAGERAAILLKAADL
;
A
#
# COMPACT_ATOMS: atom_id res chain seq x y z
N MET A 1 13.89 -1.21 -39.50
CA MET A 1 13.60 -2.58 -39.03
C MET A 1 13.99 -2.60 -37.56
N ASN A 2 13.03 -2.54 -36.63
CA ASN A 2 13.35 -2.54 -35.20
C ASN A 2 13.68 -3.97 -34.78
N LEU A 3 14.91 -4.18 -34.31
CA LEU A 3 15.30 -5.44 -33.67
C LEU A 3 14.38 -5.72 -32.49
N PRO A 4 13.96 -6.97 -32.24
CA PRO A 4 13.22 -7.31 -31.04
C PRO A 4 14.09 -6.97 -29.82
N LEU A 5 13.54 -6.16 -28.91
CA LEU A 5 14.19 -5.85 -27.64
C LEU A 5 14.25 -7.14 -26.81
N THR A 6 15.42 -7.75 -26.72
CA THR A 6 15.67 -8.82 -25.75
C THR A 6 15.82 -8.19 -24.37
N ILE A 7 14.76 -8.28 -23.55
CA ILE A 7 14.80 -7.85 -22.15
C ILE A 7 15.39 -8.98 -21.33
N ALA A 8 16.62 -8.82 -20.85
CA ALA A 8 17.25 -9.78 -19.96
C ALA A 8 16.50 -9.88 -18.61
N MET A 9 16.39 -11.08 -18.05
CA MET A 9 15.76 -11.27 -16.75
C MET A 9 16.60 -10.64 -15.63
N PRO A 10 15.98 -9.82 -14.76
CA PRO A 10 16.68 -9.23 -13.64
C PRO A 10 16.89 -10.26 -12.52
N ALA A 11 17.88 -10.06 -11.64
CA ALA A 11 18.20 -10.99 -10.56
C ALA A 11 17.02 -11.19 -9.58
N GLU A 12 16.19 -10.15 -9.43
CA GLU A 12 14.97 -10.13 -8.64
C GLU A 12 13.94 -11.17 -9.08
N ALA A 13 14.03 -11.67 -10.31
CA ALA A 13 13.17 -12.75 -10.79
C ALA A 13 13.37 -14.07 -10.03
N ALA A 14 14.55 -14.27 -9.42
CA ALA A 14 14.84 -15.45 -8.60
C ALA A 14 14.46 -15.26 -7.11
N ALA A 15 14.06 -14.06 -6.71
CA ALA A 15 13.70 -13.77 -5.33
C ALA A 15 12.24 -14.14 -5.03
N ALA A 16 11.96 -14.48 -3.78
CA ALA A 16 10.58 -14.68 -3.33
C ALA A 16 9.78 -13.36 -3.43
N PRO A 17 8.50 -13.39 -3.86
CA PRO A 17 7.67 -12.20 -3.90
C PRO A 17 7.53 -11.54 -2.53
N LYS A 18 7.61 -10.21 -2.49
CA LYS A 18 7.41 -9.45 -1.25
C LYS A 18 5.93 -9.45 -0.85
N ASN A 19 5.64 -9.72 0.42
CA ASN A 19 4.28 -9.70 0.95
C ASN A 19 3.97 -8.35 1.61
N TYR A 20 2.79 -7.79 1.33
CA TYR A 20 2.31 -6.52 1.86
C TYR A 20 0.94 -6.70 2.53
N ARG A 21 0.75 -5.96 3.62
CA ARG A 21 -0.46 -5.94 4.43
C ARG A 21 -1.21 -4.62 4.27
N LEU A 22 -2.49 -4.62 4.62
CA LEU A 22 -3.31 -3.41 4.67
C LEU A 22 -2.88 -2.55 5.87
N LEU A 23 -2.92 -1.23 5.76
CA LEU A 23 -2.70 -0.32 6.88
C LEU A 23 -4.03 0.35 7.26
N ILE A 24 -4.65 -0.09 8.36
CA ILE A 24 -5.97 0.37 8.83
C ILE A 24 -5.83 0.78 10.30
N ASP A 25 -6.32 1.98 10.65
CA ASP A 25 -6.24 2.54 12.02
C ASP A 25 -4.80 2.51 12.59
N GLY A 26 -3.81 2.81 11.75
CA GLY A 26 -2.39 2.80 12.12
C GLY A 26 -1.78 1.41 12.32
N LYS A 27 -2.47 0.32 11.95
CA LYS A 27 -2.02 -1.06 12.14
C LYS A 27 -1.94 -1.82 10.83
N PHE A 28 -0.89 -2.63 10.68
CA PHE A 28 -0.77 -3.56 9.57
C PHE A 28 -1.62 -4.81 9.82
N VAL A 29 -2.55 -5.10 8.92
CA VAL A 29 -3.51 -6.22 9.04
C VAL A 29 -3.57 -7.01 7.73
N ASP A 30 -3.80 -8.32 7.84
CA ASP A 30 -4.13 -9.17 6.71
C ASP A 30 -5.61 -9.01 6.33
N ALA A 31 -6.00 -9.48 5.13
CA ALA A 31 -7.40 -9.60 4.77
C ALA A 31 -8.08 -10.65 5.67
N ARG A 32 -9.28 -10.37 6.19
CA ARG A 32 -9.97 -11.32 7.10
C ARG A 32 -10.24 -12.68 6.47
N ASP A 33 -10.46 -12.72 5.17
CA ASP A 33 -10.67 -13.95 4.40
C ASP A 33 -9.37 -14.59 3.89
N GLY A 34 -8.22 -14.01 4.24
CA GLY A 34 -6.89 -14.49 3.85
C GLY A 34 -6.55 -14.29 2.38
N ARG A 35 -7.39 -13.65 1.57
CA ARG A 35 -7.12 -13.46 0.14
C ARG A 35 -5.96 -12.50 -0.10
N THR A 36 -5.24 -12.78 -1.18
CA THR A 36 -4.13 -11.94 -1.66
C THR A 36 -4.23 -11.73 -3.16
N LEU A 37 -3.78 -10.57 -3.62
CA LEU A 37 -3.59 -10.26 -5.04
C LEU A 37 -2.10 -10.26 -5.41
N GLU A 38 -1.76 -10.81 -6.56
CA GLU A 38 -0.40 -10.80 -7.09
C GLU A 38 -0.18 -9.61 -8.02
N ARG A 39 1.00 -8.98 -7.93
CA ARG A 39 1.45 -7.93 -8.85
C ARG A 39 2.64 -8.43 -9.65
N ASN A 40 2.43 -8.53 -10.95
CA ASN A 40 3.45 -8.99 -11.87
C ASN A 40 4.23 -7.82 -12.45
N SER A 41 5.48 -8.07 -12.83
CA SER A 41 6.33 -7.11 -13.53
C SER A 41 5.78 -6.87 -14.93
N PRO A 42 5.37 -5.64 -15.32
CA PRO A 42 4.82 -5.40 -16.66
C PRO A 42 5.86 -5.61 -17.77
N GLY A 43 7.15 -5.45 -17.46
CA GLY A 43 8.25 -5.65 -18.42
C GLY A 43 8.76 -7.09 -18.53
N HIS A 44 8.46 -7.95 -17.55
CA HIS A 44 9.10 -9.26 -17.41
C HIS A 44 8.14 -10.42 -17.08
N GLY A 45 6.89 -10.13 -16.71
CA GLY A 45 5.83 -11.13 -16.49
C GLY A 45 5.83 -11.87 -15.15
N PHE A 46 6.95 -11.90 -14.41
CA PHE A 46 7.02 -12.63 -13.13
C PHE A 46 6.38 -11.86 -11.95
N THR A 47 5.92 -12.59 -10.93
CA THR A 47 5.32 -12.02 -9.71
C THR A 47 6.38 -11.34 -8.85
N VAL A 48 6.17 -10.05 -8.56
CA VAL A 48 7.11 -9.23 -7.76
C VAL A 48 6.62 -9.08 -6.32
N SER A 49 5.31 -9.00 -6.13
CA SER A 49 4.71 -8.80 -4.81
C SER A 49 3.32 -9.39 -4.68
N ARG A 50 2.93 -9.66 -3.44
CA ARG A 50 1.58 -10.06 -3.03
C ARG A 50 1.04 -9.06 -2.03
N TYR A 51 -0.22 -8.65 -2.18
CA TYR A 51 -0.89 -7.74 -1.26
C TYR A 51 -2.11 -8.43 -0.68
N ALA A 52 -2.37 -8.24 0.61
CA ALA A 52 -3.67 -8.58 1.19
C ALA A 52 -4.79 -7.92 0.37
N GLN A 53 -5.77 -8.72 -0.05
CA GLN A 53 -6.89 -8.26 -0.86
C GLN A 53 -8.02 -7.81 0.05
N ALA A 54 -8.20 -6.49 0.21
CA ALA A 54 -9.28 -5.95 1.02
C ALA A 54 -10.65 -6.36 0.48
N GLY A 55 -11.51 -6.87 1.38
CA GLY A 55 -12.93 -7.07 1.15
C GLY A 55 -13.78 -6.01 1.82
N GLU A 56 -15.09 -6.21 1.82
CA GLU A 56 -16.09 -5.30 2.41
C GLU A 56 -15.77 -4.98 3.88
N ALA A 57 -15.35 -5.98 4.65
CA ALA A 57 -15.06 -5.85 6.06
C ALA A 57 -13.85 -4.94 6.36
N GLU A 58 -12.81 -4.98 5.52
CA GLU A 58 -11.65 -4.09 5.64
C GLU A 58 -11.98 -2.68 5.17
N VAL A 59 -12.80 -2.54 4.12
CA VAL A 59 -13.30 -1.24 3.66
C VAL A 59 -14.11 -0.56 4.75
N GLU A 60 -15.08 -1.26 5.35
CA GLU A 60 -15.87 -0.74 6.46
C GLU A 60 -14.99 -0.32 7.64
N ALA A 61 -14.03 -1.17 8.04
CA ALA A 61 -13.10 -0.84 9.11
C ALA A 61 -12.26 0.42 8.80
N ALA A 62 -11.80 0.58 7.56
CA ALA A 62 -11.04 1.75 7.13
C ALA A 62 -11.89 3.03 7.13
N VAL A 63 -13.14 2.95 6.66
CA VAL A 63 -14.10 4.07 6.67
C VAL A 63 -14.39 4.50 8.11
N GLN A 64 -14.70 3.56 8.99
CA GLN A 64 -14.97 3.85 10.40
C GLN A 64 -13.76 4.46 11.11
N ALA A 65 -12.55 3.95 10.85
CA ALA A 65 -11.32 4.51 11.40
C ALA A 65 -11.08 5.95 10.91
N ALA A 66 -11.24 6.20 9.61
CA ALA A 66 -11.09 7.54 9.04
C ALA A 66 -12.15 8.51 9.59
N HIS A 67 -13.41 8.08 9.69
CA HIS A 67 -14.49 8.87 10.26
C HIS A 67 -14.21 9.22 11.73
N LYS A 68 -13.82 8.25 12.56
CA LYS A 68 -13.42 8.49 13.95
C LYS A 68 -12.24 9.46 14.06
N ALA A 69 -11.22 9.31 13.22
CA ALA A 69 -10.06 10.20 13.19
C ALA A 69 -10.45 11.64 12.82
N PHE A 70 -11.47 11.81 11.97
CA PHE A 70 -12.01 13.12 11.65
C PHE A 70 -12.86 13.67 12.82
N GLU A 71 -13.84 12.91 13.28
CA GLU A 71 -14.78 13.36 14.31
C GLU A 71 -14.12 13.61 15.67
N THR A 72 -13.09 12.85 16.04
CA THR A 72 -12.51 12.91 17.39
C THR A 72 -11.00 13.16 17.40
N GLY A 73 -10.33 12.94 16.27
CA GLY A 73 -8.89 13.05 16.19
C GLY A 73 -8.39 14.51 16.10
N PRO A 74 -7.08 14.69 16.28
CA PRO A 74 -6.47 16.01 16.29
C PRO A 74 -6.33 16.60 14.89
N TRP A 75 -6.26 15.76 13.84
CA TRP A 75 -5.93 16.19 12.47
C TRP A 75 -6.83 17.32 11.92
N PRO A 76 -8.17 17.22 11.93
CA PRO A 76 -9.02 18.32 11.44
C PRO A 76 -9.04 19.55 12.37
N ARG A 77 -8.59 19.41 13.62
CA ARG A 77 -8.55 20.48 14.63
C ARG A 77 -7.21 21.21 14.70
N MET A 78 -6.16 20.61 14.13
CA MET A 78 -4.84 21.23 14.02
C MET A 78 -4.90 22.50 13.17
N LYS A 79 -4.05 23.48 13.49
CA LYS A 79 -3.81 24.64 12.63
C LYS A 79 -3.17 24.20 11.32
N ALA A 80 -3.35 25.01 10.27
CA ALA A 80 -2.76 24.72 8.97
C ALA A 80 -1.23 24.51 9.03
N GLY A 81 -0.51 25.32 9.82
CA GLY A 81 0.94 25.20 9.99
C GLY A 81 1.37 23.90 10.69
N GLU A 82 0.59 23.41 11.66
CA GLU A 82 0.87 22.14 12.35
C GLU A 82 0.73 20.95 11.39
N ARG A 83 -0.34 20.95 10.57
CA ARG A 83 -0.49 19.93 9.52
C ARG A 83 0.63 20.00 8.48
N ALA A 84 1.02 21.20 8.06
CA ALA A 84 2.11 21.40 7.11
C ALA A 84 3.43 20.81 7.65
N ALA A 85 3.75 21.06 8.92
CA ALA A 85 4.95 20.51 9.55
C ALA A 85 4.94 18.97 9.57
N ILE A 86 3.80 18.33 9.83
CA ILE A 86 3.68 16.86 9.80
C ILE A 86 3.86 16.32 8.38
N LEU A 87 3.23 16.96 7.37
CA LEU A 87 3.36 16.55 5.98
C LEU A 87 4.79 16.71 5.46
N LEU A 88 5.48 17.79 5.82
CA LEU A 88 6.89 17.99 5.46
C LEU A 88 7.79 16.96 6.11
N LYS A 89 7.58 16.64 7.40
CA LYS A 89 8.31 15.56 8.06
C LYS A 89 8.09 14.21 7.38
N ALA A 90 6.89 13.93 6.86
CA ALA A 90 6.63 12.71 6.11
C ALA A 90 7.32 12.68 4.74
N ALA A 91 7.55 13.85 4.13
CA ALA A 91 8.30 13.96 2.86
C ALA A 91 9.81 13.77 3.04
N ASP A 92 10.34 14.03 4.23
CA ASP A 92 11.75 13.81 4.57
C ASP A 92 12.11 12.34 4.87
N LEU A 93 11.11 11.44 4.93
CA LEU A 93 11.25 10.00 5.23
C LEU A 93 11.34 9.15 3.95
#